data_AF-A0A7C5YPJ9-F1
#
_entry.id   AF-A0A7C5YPJ9-F1
#
_cell.length_a   1.000
_cell.length_b   1.000
_cell.length_c   1.000
_cell.angle_alpha   90.00
_cell.angle_beta   90.00
_cell.angle_gamma   90.00
#
_symmetry.space_group_name_H-M   'P 1'
#
loop_
_entity.id
_entity.type
_entity.pdbx_description
1 polymer ?
#
loop_
_entity_poly.entity_id
_entity_poly.type
_entity_poly.pdbx_seq_one_letter_code
_entity_poly.pdbx_strand_id
1 'polypeptide(L)'
;MLEFSLQARRRTLVVIAALSLLALGLFGRLLDLQIFHREEMVERAKADTRPRERFPIRARRGHIFDAQGRPLALSKKSYTLWVESDSFGGTPAAQAEVGRLCTAQPRDVLARLMAHQAHGTYRCAYLLDPAAVENLLQAIDDKDLTGVTTLVEPKRYYPYGEMTSPVVGFLQMAGPPQTNLSGEFHGVWGVEASYDLLLYGEDGWISGEKDPQGNPIPIGEEEVQPPVDGADITLTLDLNIQYMAYSRLVEAVQTWDARRGDILIQDPRSGAILAMAAYPSVDPNHLDACTDPSCNAILFSNPPVTLYYEPGSTMKILTLAIALEEHIVGPDTVLTYTTTNLYGVPLRNWNDQFYPEESLTEILLHSSNIGAAHVGVRIPPKVRYRYLERLGLGRSTGVDLPGEEERPFRRPGSEGWTQADQVTNSYGQGIAVTPLQLASAIGAVANGGDLMRPYIVQAIGRNGVITPTVPVLREHIFHPETCRQMTEMLSAIGDTKGPDGGPLIPGYRVALKTGTAQIPIPGTGEYEKYRTIASAVLYAPAEDPRFLILVRIEGNSLIWGEEAAVPVAASLAEFLITYLHIPPSAGAGGAP
;
A
#
# COMPACT_ATOMS: atom_id res chain seq x y z
N MET A 1 -58.96 88.35 10.21
CA MET A 1 -58.86 86.87 10.25
C MET A 1 -58.79 86.20 8.87
N LEU A 2 -59.48 86.70 7.83
CA LEU A 2 -59.46 86.11 6.48
C LEU A 2 -58.11 86.25 5.71
N GLU A 3 -57.36 87.33 5.89
CA GLU A 3 -56.07 87.51 5.19
C GLU A 3 -54.95 86.60 5.73
N PHE A 4 -54.96 86.30 7.03
CA PHE A 4 -53.98 85.40 7.66
C PHE A 4 -54.14 83.94 7.16
N SER A 5 -55.38 83.55 6.84
CA SER A 5 -55.73 82.24 6.27
C SER A 5 -55.19 82.05 4.84
N LEU A 6 -55.21 83.11 4.03
CA LEU A 6 -54.73 83.07 2.64
C LEU A 6 -53.20 83.00 2.55
N GLN A 7 -52.47 83.73 3.41
CA GLN A 7 -51.00 83.65 3.46
C GLN A 7 -50.50 82.27 3.92
N ALA A 8 -51.15 81.65 4.90
CA ALA A 8 -50.82 80.30 5.35
C ALA A 8 -51.00 79.27 4.23
N ARG A 9 -52.15 79.30 3.52
CA ARG A 9 -52.41 78.42 2.37
C ARG A 9 -51.39 78.58 1.24
N ARG A 10 -50.97 79.81 0.96
CA ARG A 10 -49.98 80.10 -0.09
C ARG A 10 -48.59 79.55 0.27
N ARG A 11 -48.19 79.64 1.53
CA ARG A 11 -46.93 79.04 2.03
C ARG A 11 -46.96 77.51 1.97
N THR A 12 -48.07 76.89 2.37
CA THR A 12 -48.25 75.43 2.27
C THR A 12 -48.18 74.96 0.81
N LEU A 13 -48.82 75.67 -0.12
CA LEU A 13 -48.75 75.35 -1.56
C LEU A 13 -47.34 75.45 -2.12
N VAL A 14 -46.55 76.45 -1.70
CA VAL A 14 -45.15 76.59 -2.13
C VAL A 14 -44.30 75.43 -1.61
N VAL A 15 -44.48 75.01 -0.36
CA VAL A 15 -43.76 73.86 0.22
C VAL A 15 -44.15 72.56 -0.49
N ILE A 16 -45.45 72.34 -0.74
CA ILE A 16 -45.93 71.16 -1.48
C ILE A 16 -45.36 71.15 -2.90
N ALA A 17 -45.34 72.29 -3.59
CA ALA A 17 -44.77 72.40 -4.93
C ALA A 17 -43.27 72.11 -4.94
N ALA A 18 -42.53 72.62 -3.96
CA ALA A 18 -41.09 72.36 -3.81
C ALA A 18 -40.80 70.88 -3.53
N LEU A 19 -41.56 70.25 -2.62
CA LEU A 19 -41.43 68.82 -2.33
C LEU A 19 -41.83 67.95 -3.54
N SER A 20 -42.86 68.34 -4.28
CA SER A 20 -43.29 67.63 -5.49
C SER A 20 -42.24 67.71 -6.59
N LEU A 21 -41.61 68.88 -6.77
CA LEU A 21 -40.49 69.06 -7.70
C LEU A 21 -39.27 68.23 -7.31
N LEU A 22 -38.93 68.17 -6.02
CA LEU A 22 -37.86 67.31 -5.52
C LEU A 22 -38.17 65.83 -5.77
N ALA A 23 -39.39 65.40 -5.49
CA ALA A 23 -39.84 64.03 -5.73
C ALA A 23 -39.81 63.68 -7.22
N LEU A 24 -40.24 64.60 -8.11
CA LEU A 24 -40.12 64.42 -9.56
C LEU A 24 -38.67 64.35 -10.03
N GLY A 25 -37.77 65.14 -9.44
CA GLY A 25 -36.33 65.08 -9.73
C GLY A 25 -35.73 63.73 -9.32
N LEU A 26 -36.07 63.23 -8.13
CA LEU A 26 -35.64 61.92 -7.66
C LEU A 26 -36.22 60.79 -8.53
N PHE A 27 -37.50 60.89 -8.90
CA PHE A 27 -38.15 59.92 -9.78
C PHE A 27 -37.53 59.91 -11.19
N GLY A 28 -37.24 61.08 -11.74
CA GLY A 28 -36.52 61.22 -13.00
C GLY A 28 -35.12 60.60 -12.92
N ARG A 29 -34.39 60.83 -11.82
CA ARG A 29 -33.08 60.20 -11.60
C ARG A 29 -33.18 58.69 -11.45
N LEU A 30 -34.23 58.19 -10.79
CA LEU A 30 -34.47 56.76 -10.67
C LEU A 30 -34.70 56.12 -12.05
N LEU A 31 -35.54 56.74 -12.89
CA LEU A 31 -35.79 56.29 -14.27
C LEU A 31 -34.53 56.35 -15.14
N ASP A 32 -33.73 57.40 -15.01
CA ASP A 32 -32.45 57.56 -15.70
C ASP A 32 -31.49 56.40 -15.37
N LEU A 33 -31.39 56.05 -14.09
CA LEU A 33 -30.55 54.95 -13.63
C LEU A 33 -31.11 53.57 -14.00
N GLN A 34 -32.43 53.37 -13.93
CA GLN A 34 -33.07 52.06 -14.12
C GLN A 34 -33.34 51.70 -15.59
N ILE A 35 -33.51 52.69 -16.47
CA ILE A 35 -33.87 52.47 -17.87
C ILE A 35 -32.71 52.81 -18.79
N PHE A 36 -32.22 54.06 -18.73
CA PHE A 36 -31.24 54.56 -19.71
C PHE A 36 -29.81 54.10 -19.40
N HIS A 37 -29.43 54.04 -18.12
CA HIS A 37 -28.11 53.57 -17.67
C HIS A 37 -28.14 52.12 -17.16
N ARG A 38 -29.21 51.36 -17.46
CA ARG A 38 -29.38 49.99 -16.96
C ARG A 38 -28.21 49.10 -17.33
N GLU A 39 -27.80 49.11 -18.60
CA GLU A 39 -26.73 48.23 -19.10
C GLU A 39 -25.39 48.59 -18.47
N GLU A 40 -25.07 49.88 -18.36
CA GLU A 40 -23.84 50.35 -17.70
C GLU A 40 -23.83 50.02 -16.20
N MET A 41 -24.96 50.16 -15.51
CA MET A 41 -25.09 49.82 -14.09
C MET A 41 -25.02 48.32 -13.86
N VAL A 42 -25.58 47.50 -14.76
CA VAL A 42 -25.48 46.04 -14.71
C VAL A 42 -24.06 45.59 -15.03
N GLU A 43 -23.38 46.17 -16.02
CA GLU A 43 -21.98 45.83 -16.33
C GLU A 43 -21.02 46.30 -15.23
N ARG A 44 -21.23 47.47 -14.63
CA ARG A 44 -20.49 47.87 -13.43
C ARG A 44 -20.77 46.93 -12.25
N ALA A 45 -22.02 46.51 -12.05
CA ALA A 45 -22.34 45.52 -11.02
C ALA A 45 -21.73 44.12 -11.31
N LYS A 46 -21.58 43.74 -12.58
CA LYS A 46 -20.86 42.52 -13.02
C LYS A 46 -19.35 42.62 -12.90
N ALA A 47 -18.79 43.81 -13.12
CA ALA A 47 -17.36 44.08 -12.97
C ALA A 47 -16.94 44.27 -11.50
N ASP A 48 -17.88 44.72 -10.66
CA ASP A 48 -17.72 44.92 -9.20
C ASP A 48 -18.24 43.72 -8.39
N THR A 49 -18.88 42.73 -9.04
CA THR A 49 -19.08 41.41 -8.44
C THR A 49 -17.71 40.77 -8.32
N ARG A 50 -17.21 40.81 -7.08
CA ARG A 50 -16.09 40.00 -6.64
C ARG A 50 -16.24 38.59 -7.24
N PRO A 51 -15.16 37.95 -7.70
CA PRO A 51 -15.24 36.65 -8.35
C PRO A 51 -16.12 35.72 -7.51
N ARG A 52 -17.15 35.11 -8.13
CA ARG A 52 -18.02 34.14 -7.47
C ARG A 52 -17.12 33.13 -6.78
N GLU A 53 -17.12 33.15 -5.46
CA GLU A 53 -16.23 32.28 -4.70
C GLU A 53 -16.75 30.85 -4.87
N ARG A 54 -15.88 29.98 -5.39
CA ARG A 54 -16.19 28.57 -5.59
C ARG A 54 -15.89 27.84 -4.29
N PHE A 55 -16.92 27.24 -3.71
CA PHE A 55 -16.76 26.33 -2.59
C PHE A 55 -16.66 24.91 -3.14
N PRO A 56 -15.56 24.18 -2.87
CA PRO A 56 -15.40 22.83 -3.38
C PRO A 56 -16.40 21.88 -2.72
N ILE A 57 -17.03 21.03 -3.54
CA ILE A 57 -17.78 19.87 -3.08
C ILE A 57 -16.85 18.67 -3.26
N ARG A 58 -16.27 18.17 -2.18
CA ARG A 58 -15.27 17.10 -2.24
C ARG A 58 -15.90 15.80 -2.75
N ALA A 59 -15.22 15.16 -3.70
CA ALA A 59 -15.57 13.82 -4.16
C ALA A 59 -15.34 12.78 -3.06
N ARG A 60 -16.13 11.71 -3.05
CA ARG A 60 -15.83 10.57 -2.19
C ARG A 60 -14.66 9.81 -2.80
N ARG A 61 -13.57 9.68 -2.04
CA ARG A 61 -12.48 8.78 -2.40
C ARG A 61 -12.98 7.33 -2.46
N GLY A 62 -12.70 6.64 -3.56
CA GLY A 62 -13.09 5.26 -3.81
C GLY A 62 -12.59 4.28 -2.74
N HIS A 63 -13.35 3.22 -2.50
CA HIS A 63 -13.02 2.21 -1.50
C HIS A 63 -12.01 1.20 -2.04
N ILE A 64 -11.21 0.62 -1.14
CA ILE A 64 -10.35 -0.52 -1.46
C ILE A 64 -10.96 -1.75 -0.79
N PHE A 65 -11.15 -2.83 -1.54
CA PHE A 65 -11.71 -4.10 -1.11
C PHE A 65 -10.72 -5.24 -1.30
N ASP A 66 -10.84 -6.27 -0.50
CA ASP A 66 -10.17 -7.55 -0.73
C ASP A 66 -10.88 -8.36 -1.84
N ALA A 67 -10.34 -9.53 -2.20
CA ALA A 67 -10.85 -10.40 -3.26
C ALA A 67 -12.28 -10.92 -3.01
N GLN A 68 -12.77 -10.84 -1.77
CA GLN A 68 -14.11 -11.26 -1.35
C GLN A 68 -15.07 -10.07 -1.13
N GLY A 69 -14.63 -8.84 -1.44
CA GLY A 69 -15.44 -7.63 -1.29
C GLY A 69 -15.47 -7.06 0.13
N ARG A 70 -14.57 -7.50 1.02
CA ARG A 70 -14.42 -6.95 2.38
C ARG A 70 -13.61 -5.65 2.32
N PRO A 71 -14.02 -4.60 3.03
CA PRO A 71 -13.39 -3.30 2.91
C PRO A 71 -12.03 -3.22 3.62
N LEU A 72 -10.99 -2.85 2.87
CA LEU A 72 -9.61 -2.62 3.36
C LEU A 72 -9.33 -1.13 3.60
N ALA A 73 -9.95 -0.24 2.83
CA ALA A 73 -9.91 1.21 3.05
C ALA A 73 -11.24 1.87 2.69
N LEU A 74 -11.76 2.69 3.60
CA LEU A 74 -13.07 3.32 3.50
C LEU A 74 -12.99 4.82 3.77
N SER A 75 -13.98 5.54 3.26
CA SER A 75 -14.18 6.97 3.56
C SER A 75 -15.30 7.10 4.60
N LYS A 76 -14.96 7.46 5.84
CA LYS A 76 -15.92 7.71 6.93
C LYS A 76 -16.27 9.19 7.03
N LYS A 77 -17.50 9.50 7.45
CA LYS A 77 -17.91 10.88 7.78
C LYS A 77 -17.10 11.39 8.97
N SER A 78 -16.54 12.58 8.86
CA SER A 78 -15.84 13.28 9.95
C SER A 78 -16.19 14.78 9.94
N TYR A 79 -15.79 15.49 10.98
CA TYR A 79 -16.07 16.91 11.14
C TYR A 79 -14.78 17.71 11.34
N THR A 80 -14.65 18.79 10.59
CA THR A 80 -13.61 19.79 10.77
C THR A 80 -14.21 21.01 11.44
N LEU A 81 -13.55 21.47 12.50
CA LEU A 81 -14.04 22.56 13.34
C LEU A 81 -13.39 23.88 12.93
N TRP A 82 -14.23 24.84 12.56
CA TRP A 82 -13.84 26.22 12.30
C TRP A 82 -14.44 27.12 13.37
N VAL A 83 -13.67 28.09 13.79
CA VAL A 83 -14.12 29.07 14.77
C VAL A 83 -13.78 30.46 14.24
N GLU A 84 -14.77 31.34 14.28
CA GLU A 84 -14.68 32.74 13.90
C GLU A 84 -14.49 33.58 15.17
N SER A 85 -13.30 34.15 15.33
CA SER A 85 -12.93 34.84 16.56
C SER A 85 -13.84 36.02 16.91
N ASP A 86 -14.34 36.71 15.89
CA ASP A 86 -15.10 37.96 16.06
C ASP A 86 -16.56 37.71 16.49
N SER A 87 -17.07 36.49 16.27
CA SER A 87 -18.44 36.08 16.64
C SER A 87 -18.46 34.96 17.71
N PHE A 88 -17.28 34.53 18.17
CA PHE A 88 -17.12 33.46 19.15
C PHE A 88 -17.71 33.84 20.51
N GLY A 89 -18.72 33.09 20.94
CA GLY A 89 -19.45 33.33 22.19
C GLY A 89 -20.20 32.08 22.64
N GLY A 90 -20.78 32.11 23.83
CA GLY A 90 -21.56 30.98 24.35
C GLY A 90 -21.42 30.78 25.85
N THR A 91 -22.02 29.71 26.37
CA THR A 91 -21.90 29.34 27.78
C THR A 91 -20.48 28.85 28.11
N PRO A 92 -20.00 28.99 29.36
CA PRO A 92 -18.69 28.47 29.74
C PRO A 92 -18.53 26.96 29.48
N ALA A 93 -19.61 26.20 29.59
CA ALA A 93 -19.63 24.76 29.29
C ALA A 93 -19.43 24.50 27.78
N ALA A 94 -20.14 25.23 26.92
CA ALA A 94 -20.00 25.09 25.47
C ALA A 94 -18.61 25.56 24.96
N GLN A 95 -18.07 26.63 25.55
CA GLN A 95 -16.71 27.11 25.25
C GLN A 95 -15.64 26.11 25.69
N ALA A 96 -15.83 25.42 26.82
CA ALA A 96 -14.93 24.37 27.28
C ALA A 96 -14.88 23.18 26.31
N GLU A 97 -16.00 22.86 25.65
CA GLU A 97 -16.07 21.78 24.65
C GLU A 97 -15.24 22.10 23.39
N VAL A 98 -15.28 23.35 22.93
CA VAL A 98 -14.39 23.83 21.85
C VAL A 98 -12.93 23.71 22.28
N GLY A 99 -12.60 24.15 23.49
CA GLY A 99 -11.24 24.02 24.05
C GLY A 99 -10.76 22.57 24.06
N ARG A 100 -11.61 21.62 24.47
CA ARG A 100 -11.28 20.18 24.52
C ARG A 100 -10.94 19.60 23.14
N LEU A 101 -11.67 20.02 22.10
CA LEU A 101 -11.56 19.45 20.76
C LEU A 101 -10.44 20.05 19.91
N CYS A 102 -10.00 21.27 20.20
CA CYS A 102 -8.96 21.92 19.43
C CYS A 102 -7.57 21.35 19.74
N THR A 103 -6.96 20.71 18.74
CA THR A 103 -5.79 19.84 18.88
C THR A 103 -4.45 20.57 19.06
N ALA A 104 -4.44 21.91 18.96
CA ALA A 104 -3.26 22.73 19.19
C ALA A 104 -3.32 23.37 20.59
N GLN A 105 -3.03 22.61 21.64
CA GLN A 105 -3.05 23.06 23.04
C GLN A 105 -4.34 23.81 23.45
N PRO A 106 -5.35 23.08 23.97
CA PRO A 106 -6.67 23.57 24.38
C PRO A 106 -6.72 24.96 25.06
N ARG A 107 -5.70 25.29 25.85
CA ARG A 107 -5.61 26.53 26.62
C ARG A 107 -5.17 27.73 25.78
N ASP A 108 -4.28 27.54 24.82
CA ASP A 108 -3.71 28.65 24.04
C ASP A 108 -4.68 29.16 22.99
N VAL A 109 -5.46 28.27 22.36
CA VAL A 109 -6.46 28.67 21.37
C VAL A 109 -7.59 29.45 22.04
N LEU A 110 -8.17 28.94 23.12
CA LEU A 110 -9.23 29.63 23.85
C LEU A 110 -8.73 30.96 24.46
N ALA A 111 -7.51 30.98 25.00
CA ALA A 111 -6.90 32.21 25.52
C ALA A 111 -6.66 33.27 24.43
N ARG A 112 -6.14 32.87 23.26
CA ARG A 112 -5.90 33.80 22.14
C ARG A 112 -7.19 34.37 21.56
N LEU A 113 -8.27 33.57 21.56
CA LEU A 113 -9.60 34.01 21.16
C LEU A 113 -10.20 35.01 22.13
N MET A 114 -10.22 34.65 23.41
CA MET A 114 -10.78 35.49 24.46
C MET A 114 -9.97 36.78 24.66
N ALA A 115 -8.68 36.78 24.33
CA ALA A 115 -7.84 37.97 24.36
C ALA A 115 -8.02 38.90 23.13
N HIS A 116 -8.91 38.58 22.18
CA HIS A 116 -9.08 39.28 20.90
C HIS A 116 -7.76 39.46 20.13
N GLN A 117 -6.80 38.56 20.30
CA GLN A 117 -5.49 38.61 19.64
C GLN A 117 -5.48 37.89 18.28
N ALA A 118 -6.58 37.23 17.92
CA ALA A 118 -6.81 36.64 16.62
C ALA A 118 -8.09 37.28 16.04
N HIS A 119 -8.02 37.75 14.79
CA HIS A 119 -9.16 38.19 14.00
C HIS A 119 -9.35 37.24 12.82
N GLY A 120 -10.60 36.94 12.46
CA GLY A 120 -10.98 36.04 11.37
C GLY A 120 -11.29 34.60 11.76
N THR A 121 -11.51 33.77 10.74
CA THR A 121 -11.89 32.35 10.86
C THR A 121 -10.65 31.46 10.84
N TYR A 122 -10.54 30.51 11.76
CA TYR A 122 -9.43 29.56 11.79
C TYR A 122 -9.92 28.14 12.06
N ARG A 123 -9.19 27.17 11.48
CA ARG A 123 -9.42 25.75 11.69
C ARG A 123 -8.83 25.34 13.03
N CYS A 124 -9.69 24.97 13.96
CA CYS A 124 -9.34 24.68 15.35
C CYS A 124 -9.07 23.19 15.58
N ALA A 125 -9.80 22.33 14.87
CA ALA A 125 -9.64 20.88 14.87
C ALA A 125 -9.94 20.32 13.48
N TYR A 126 -9.42 19.13 13.16
CA TYR A 126 -9.49 18.55 11.82
C TYR A 126 -9.86 17.06 11.87
N LEU A 127 -10.81 16.64 11.03
CA LEU A 127 -11.28 15.26 10.87
C LEU A 127 -11.63 14.54 12.20
N LEU A 128 -12.40 15.23 13.04
CA LEU A 128 -12.94 14.67 14.28
C LEU A 128 -14.00 13.60 13.97
N ASP A 129 -13.97 12.51 14.72
CA ASP A 129 -14.96 11.45 14.58
C ASP A 129 -16.35 11.96 15.03
N PRO A 130 -17.45 11.47 14.43
CA PRO A 130 -18.80 11.94 14.75
C PRO A 130 -19.16 11.91 16.24
N ALA A 131 -18.73 10.85 16.95
CA ALA A 131 -18.96 10.72 18.39
C ALA A 131 -18.21 11.78 19.22
N ALA A 132 -17.09 12.33 18.71
CA ALA A 132 -16.31 13.32 19.43
C ALA A 132 -16.97 14.70 19.42
N VAL A 133 -17.80 15.01 18.41
CA VAL A 133 -18.42 16.33 18.20
C VAL A 133 -19.91 16.39 18.55
N GLU A 134 -20.50 15.30 19.04
CA GLU A 134 -21.95 15.22 19.30
C GLU A 134 -22.45 16.35 20.22
N ASN A 135 -21.80 16.55 21.37
CA ASN A 135 -22.13 17.61 22.32
C ASN A 135 -21.91 19.02 21.73
N LEU A 136 -20.88 19.17 20.89
CA LEU A 136 -20.59 20.42 20.22
C LEU A 136 -21.68 20.79 19.21
N LEU A 137 -22.11 19.82 18.40
CA LEU A 137 -23.19 20.00 17.42
C LEU A 137 -24.50 20.36 18.12
N GLN A 138 -24.82 19.69 19.22
CA GLN A 138 -25.99 20.01 20.04
C GLN A 138 -25.92 21.45 20.58
N ALA A 139 -24.77 21.88 21.11
CA ALA A 139 -24.59 23.25 21.62
C ALA A 139 -24.70 24.32 20.52
N ILE A 140 -24.31 24.01 19.28
CA ILE A 140 -24.50 24.89 18.12
C ILE A 140 -26.00 24.97 17.78
N ASP A 141 -26.70 23.83 17.73
CA ASP A 141 -28.12 23.77 17.38
C ASP A 141 -29.01 24.48 18.42
N ASP A 142 -28.69 24.32 19.71
CA ASP A 142 -29.38 24.98 20.81
C ASP A 142 -29.07 26.48 20.93
N LYS A 143 -28.13 26.99 20.11
CA LYS A 143 -27.63 28.38 20.12
C LYS A 143 -26.90 28.78 21.42
N ASP A 144 -26.42 27.79 22.16
CA ASP A 144 -25.57 27.97 23.34
C ASP A 144 -24.11 28.27 22.98
N LEU A 145 -23.75 28.15 21.69
CA LEU A 145 -22.44 28.41 21.13
C LEU A 145 -22.57 29.19 19.81
N THR A 146 -21.89 30.33 19.70
CA THR A 146 -21.85 31.17 18.49
C THR A 146 -20.42 31.29 17.95
N GLY A 147 -20.30 31.61 16.66
CA GLY A 147 -19.00 31.75 16.00
C GLY A 147 -18.24 30.45 15.82
N VAL A 148 -18.95 29.32 15.84
CA VAL A 148 -18.40 27.98 15.62
C VAL A 148 -19.15 27.32 14.47
N THR A 149 -18.42 26.78 13.50
CA THR A 149 -19.00 26.08 12.35
C THR A 149 -18.27 24.76 12.16
N THR A 150 -19.01 23.73 11.75
CA THR A 150 -18.42 22.44 11.37
C THR A 150 -18.56 22.21 9.88
N LEU A 151 -17.50 21.67 9.27
CA LEU A 151 -17.52 21.20 7.89
C LEU A 151 -17.50 19.66 7.93
N VAL A 152 -18.45 19.04 7.23
CA VAL A 152 -18.44 17.58 7.05
C VAL A 152 -17.41 17.24 5.98
N GLU A 153 -16.43 16.42 6.35
CA GLU A 153 -15.37 15.99 5.43
C GLU A 153 -15.16 14.47 5.51
N PRO A 154 -14.84 13.80 4.39
CA PRO A 154 -14.48 12.40 4.41
C PRO A 154 -13.10 12.21 5.07
N LYS A 155 -13.03 11.31 6.06
CA LYS A 155 -11.78 10.83 6.68
C LYS A 155 -11.51 9.41 6.20
N ARG A 156 -10.29 9.15 5.75
CA ARG A 156 -9.87 7.80 5.37
C ARG A 156 -9.71 6.90 6.59
N TYR A 157 -10.20 5.67 6.53
CA TYR A 157 -10.18 4.69 7.61
C TYR A 157 -9.77 3.31 7.09
N TYR A 158 -8.87 2.65 7.82
CA TYR A 158 -8.29 1.35 7.46
C TYR A 158 -8.68 0.30 8.51
N PRO A 159 -9.71 -0.53 8.29
CA PRO A 159 -10.25 -1.42 9.33
C PRO A 159 -9.25 -2.43 9.91
N TYR A 160 -8.20 -2.77 9.14
CA TYR A 160 -7.24 -3.81 9.51
C TYR A 160 -5.84 -3.27 9.84
N GLY A 161 -5.70 -1.96 9.96
CA GLY A 161 -4.50 -1.29 10.44
C GLY A 161 -3.18 -1.84 9.86
N GLU A 162 -2.23 -2.13 10.75
CA GLU A 162 -0.88 -2.63 10.45
C GLU A 162 -0.85 -3.90 9.59
N MET A 163 -1.84 -4.79 9.69
CA MET A 163 -1.87 -6.09 8.99
C MET A 163 -1.89 -5.95 7.46
N THR A 164 -2.48 -4.86 6.96
CA THR A 164 -2.67 -4.62 5.52
C THR A 164 -1.93 -3.37 5.03
N SER A 165 -1.38 -2.59 5.96
CA SER A 165 -0.68 -1.33 5.71
C SER A 165 0.41 -1.41 4.63
N PRO A 166 1.28 -2.45 4.57
CA PRO A 166 2.33 -2.51 3.55
C PRO A 166 1.80 -2.56 2.11
N VAL A 167 0.60 -3.10 1.91
CA VAL A 167 -0.06 -3.26 0.61
C VAL A 167 -1.03 -2.11 0.34
N VAL A 168 -1.96 -1.87 1.26
CA VAL A 168 -3.01 -0.86 1.09
C VAL A 168 -2.40 0.54 1.10
N GLY A 169 -1.43 0.77 1.98
CA GLY A 169 -0.79 2.06 2.17
C GLY A 169 -1.64 3.04 2.93
N PHE A 170 -1.37 4.33 2.71
CA PHE A 170 -2.00 5.41 3.46
C PHE A 170 -2.01 6.73 2.69
N LEU A 171 -2.77 7.69 3.22
CA LEU A 171 -2.82 9.06 2.72
C LEU A 171 -1.97 9.98 3.59
N GLN A 172 -1.44 11.03 2.98
CA GLN A 172 -0.83 12.14 3.71
C GLN A 172 -1.35 13.48 3.17
N MET A 173 -1.31 14.50 4.02
CA MET A 173 -1.67 15.86 3.65
C MET A 173 -0.63 16.45 2.70
N ALA A 174 -1.07 16.99 1.56
CA ALA A 174 -0.27 17.76 0.62
C ALA A 174 0.08 19.16 1.17
N GLY A 175 0.96 19.21 2.18
CA GLY A 175 1.49 20.45 2.74
C GLY A 175 0.54 21.24 3.66
N PRO A 176 1.01 22.37 4.24
CA PRO A 176 0.14 23.26 5.00
C PRO A 176 -0.94 23.84 4.09
N PRO A 177 -2.19 24.01 4.56
CA PRO A 177 -3.27 24.55 3.74
C PRO A 177 -2.84 25.89 3.14
N GLN A 178 -2.75 25.99 1.81
CA GLN A 178 -2.34 27.22 1.15
C GLN A 178 -3.45 28.28 1.14
N THR A 179 -4.67 27.93 1.56
CA THR A 179 -5.81 28.81 1.72
C THR A 179 -6.65 28.39 2.94
N ASN A 180 -7.64 29.20 3.32
CA ASN A 180 -8.62 28.90 4.37
C ASN A 180 -9.56 27.71 4.02
N LEU A 181 -9.14 26.81 3.13
CA LEU A 181 -9.84 25.61 2.69
C LEU A 181 -9.01 24.38 3.09
N SER A 182 -9.68 23.25 3.28
CA SER A 182 -9.05 22.01 3.73
C SER A 182 -7.89 21.58 2.84
N GLY A 183 -6.84 21.02 3.45
CA GLY A 183 -5.71 20.50 2.69
C GLY A 183 -6.07 19.15 2.04
N GLU A 184 -5.46 18.89 0.90
CA GLU A 184 -5.75 17.72 0.08
C GLU A 184 -4.94 16.52 0.57
N PHE A 185 -5.62 15.40 0.81
CA PHE A 185 -4.97 14.12 1.08
C PHE A 185 -4.68 13.41 -0.23
N HIS A 186 -3.44 13.01 -0.43
CA HIS A 186 -3.03 12.17 -1.55
C HIS A 186 -2.48 10.86 -1.02
N GLY A 187 -2.63 9.79 -1.80
CA GLY A 187 -2.01 8.51 -1.54
C GLY A 187 -0.49 8.61 -1.60
N VAL A 188 0.17 8.16 -0.54
CA VAL A 188 1.62 8.28 -0.38
C VAL A 188 2.34 6.93 -0.40
N TRP A 189 1.63 5.86 -0.03
CA TRP A 189 2.18 4.50 -0.10
C TRP A 189 1.14 3.50 -0.62
N GLY A 190 1.61 2.29 -0.97
CA GLY A 190 0.77 1.15 -1.34
C GLY A 190 -0.17 1.41 -2.52
N VAL A 191 -1.32 0.72 -2.51
CA VAL A 191 -2.40 0.90 -3.48
C VAL A 191 -2.94 2.33 -3.46
N GLU A 192 -3.02 2.96 -2.28
CA GLU A 192 -3.43 4.37 -2.17
C GLU A 192 -2.59 5.28 -3.08
N ALA A 193 -1.27 5.09 -3.13
CA ALA A 193 -0.37 5.86 -4.00
C ALA A 193 -0.43 5.41 -5.47
N SER A 194 -0.30 4.11 -5.74
CA SER A 194 -0.28 3.59 -7.12
C SER A 194 -1.54 3.96 -7.91
N TYR A 195 -2.67 4.09 -7.22
CA TYR A 195 -3.97 4.36 -7.82
C TYR A 195 -4.60 5.67 -7.34
N ASP A 196 -3.80 6.62 -6.84
CA ASP A 196 -4.30 7.84 -6.21
C ASP A 196 -5.27 8.62 -7.11
N LEU A 197 -4.92 8.78 -8.39
CA LEU A 197 -5.77 9.47 -9.37
C LEU A 197 -7.13 8.79 -9.59
N LEU A 198 -7.16 7.47 -9.58
CA LEU A 198 -8.40 6.71 -9.76
C LEU A 198 -9.23 6.72 -8.47
N LEU A 199 -8.58 6.58 -7.32
CA LEU A 199 -9.22 6.59 -6.02
C LEU A 199 -9.74 7.98 -5.65
N TYR A 200 -9.09 9.07 -6.05
CA TYR A 200 -9.48 10.44 -5.69
C TYR A 200 -10.82 10.84 -6.31
N GLY A 201 -10.99 10.64 -7.62
CA GLY A 201 -12.14 11.14 -8.37
C GLY A 201 -11.91 12.58 -8.88
N GLU A 202 -12.98 13.37 -8.98
CA GLU A 202 -12.92 14.77 -9.39
C GLU A 202 -13.84 15.61 -8.49
N ASP A 203 -13.31 16.62 -7.82
CA ASP A 203 -14.10 17.50 -6.97
C ASP A 203 -15.09 18.34 -7.79
N GLY A 204 -16.27 18.51 -7.22
CA GLY A 204 -17.27 19.46 -7.69
C GLY A 204 -17.06 20.83 -7.07
N TRP A 205 -17.92 21.78 -7.41
CA TRP A 205 -17.97 23.08 -6.75
C TRP A 205 -19.35 23.68 -6.83
N ILE A 206 -19.68 24.50 -5.84
CA ILE A 206 -20.82 25.42 -5.87
C ILE A 206 -20.29 26.84 -5.86
N SER A 207 -20.85 27.70 -6.72
CA SER A 207 -20.55 29.13 -6.72
C SER A 207 -21.82 29.93 -6.46
N GLY A 208 -21.71 30.95 -5.61
CA GLY A 208 -22.82 31.83 -5.25
C GLY A 208 -22.35 33.27 -5.08
N GLU A 209 -23.30 34.21 -5.15
CA GLU A 209 -23.04 35.64 -4.96
C GLU A 209 -22.99 35.96 -3.46
N LYS A 210 -22.07 36.86 -3.06
CA LYS A 210 -21.95 37.34 -1.69
C LYS A 210 -22.41 38.79 -1.57
N ASP A 211 -23.00 39.14 -0.43
CA ASP A 211 -23.27 40.53 -0.07
C ASP A 211 -21.95 41.28 0.24
N PRO A 212 -21.96 42.62 0.38
CA PRO A 212 -20.76 43.39 0.72
C PRO A 212 -20.09 43.01 2.05
N GLN A 213 -20.82 42.32 2.93
CA GLN A 213 -20.36 41.80 4.23
C GLN A 213 -19.80 40.36 4.13
N GLY A 214 -19.91 39.71 2.97
CA GLY A 214 -19.38 38.38 2.70
C GLY A 214 -20.37 37.23 2.88
N ASN A 215 -21.64 37.50 3.19
CA ASN A 215 -22.67 36.47 3.36
C ASN A 215 -23.22 36.00 2.01
N PRO A 216 -23.48 34.70 1.80
CA PRO A 216 -24.13 34.22 0.58
C PRO A 216 -25.53 34.84 0.42
N ILE A 217 -25.84 35.34 -0.78
CA ILE A 217 -27.13 35.94 -1.14
C ILE A 217 -28.08 34.81 -1.57
N PRO A 218 -29.17 34.52 -0.82
CA PRO A 218 -30.06 33.37 -1.10
C PRO A 218 -30.87 33.43 -2.41
N ILE A 219 -30.74 34.51 -3.19
CA ILE A 219 -31.52 34.81 -4.41
C ILE A 219 -30.60 34.88 -5.65
N GLY A 220 -29.28 34.67 -5.49
CA GLY A 220 -28.33 34.67 -6.61
C GLY A 220 -28.43 33.42 -7.48
N GLU A 221 -27.94 33.49 -8.72
CA GLU A 221 -27.78 32.30 -9.57
C GLU A 221 -26.68 31.40 -8.98
N GLU A 222 -27.08 30.24 -8.43
CA GLU A 222 -26.14 29.20 -8.00
C GLU A 222 -25.70 28.37 -9.20
N GLU A 223 -24.38 28.29 -9.42
CA GLU A 223 -23.80 27.36 -10.39
C GLU A 223 -23.19 26.18 -9.62
N VAL A 224 -23.70 24.97 -9.89
CA VAL A 224 -23.27 23.74 -9.22
C VAL A 224 -22.66 22.79 -10.26
N GLN A 225 -21.39 22.46 -10.09
CA GLN A 225 -20.77 21.31 -10.71
C GLN A 225 -20.72 20.18 -9.67
N PRO A 226 -21.44 19.06 -9.87
CA PRO A 226 -21.40 17.94 -8.94
C PRO A 226 -20.03 17.23 -8.99
N PRO A 227 -19.57 16.65 -7.87
CA PRO A 227 -18.34 15.85 -7.85
C PRO A 227 -18.53 14.52 -8.60
N VAL A 228 -17.41 13.95 -9.04
CA VAL A 228 -17.31 12.58 -9.55
C VAL A 228 -16.55 11.75 -8.54
N ASP A 229 -17.22 10.78 -7.92
CA ASP A 229 -16.59 9.88 -6.96
C ASP A 229 -15.43 9.09 -7.58
N GLY A 230 -14.46 8.77 -6.73
CA GLY A 230 -13.35 7.90 -7.08
C GLY A 230 -13.80 6.46 -7.37
N ALA A 231 -13.00 5.76 -8.17
CA ALA A 231 -13.20 4.36 -8.51
C ALA A 231 -12.91 3.47 -7.29
N ASP A 232 -13.76 2.47 -7.09
CA ASP A 232 -13.52 1.42 -6.11
C ASP A 232 -12.50 0.41 -6.68
N ILE A 233 -11.61 -0.11 -5.84
CA ILE A 233 -10.56 -1.05 -6.24
C ILE A 233 -10.74 -2.35 -5.47
N THR A 234 -10.75 -3.47 -6.18
CA THR A 234 -10.76 -4.82 -5.60
C THR A 234 -9.36 -5.43 -5.76
N LEU A 235 -8.77 -5.88 -4.66
CA LEU A 235 -7.45 -6.51 -4.65
C LEU A 235 -7.55 -8.03 -4.86
N THR A 236 -6.44 -8.65 -5.24
CA THR A 236 -6.24 -10.12 -5.24
C THR A 236 -6.03 -10.67 -3.83
N LEU A 237 -5.74 -9.79 -2.87
CA LEU A 237 -5.56 -10.10 -1.47
C LEU A 237 -6.83 -10.75 -0.91
N ASP A 238 -6.73 -11.94 -0.31
CA ASP A 238 -7.82 -12.52 0.49
C ASP A 238 -7.52 -12.24 1.96
N LEU A 239 -8.41 -11.52 2.64
CA LEU A 239 -8.19 -11.12 4.02
C LEU A 239 -8.06 -12.31 5.00
N ASN A 240 -8.69 -13.45 4.74
CA ASN A 240 -8.51 -14.64 5.58
C ASN A 240 -7.10 -15.21 5.42
N ILE A 241 -6.61 -15.26 4.18
CA ILE A 241 -5.24 -15.69 3.87
C ILE A 241 -4.23 -14.69 4.46
N GLN A 242 -4.47 -13.38 4.29
CA GLN A 242 -3.64 -12.31 4.85
C GLN A 242 -3.60 -12.36 6.38
N TYR A 243 -4.74 -12.52 7.04
CA TYR A 243 -4.80 -12.66 8.49
C TYR A 243 -4.01 -13.85 8.97
N MET A 244 -4.12 -14.99 8.28
CA MET A 244 -3.35 -16.16 8.67
C MET A 244 -1.84 -15.96 8.44
N ALA A 245 -1.44 -15.42 7.29
CA ALA A 245 -0.05 -15.08 7.02
C ALA A 245 0.52 -14.12 8.08
N TYR A 246 -0.19 -13.05 8.39
CA TYR A 246 0.25 -12.06 9.38
C TYR A 246 0.36 -12.66 10.79
N SER A 247 -0.65 -13.41 11.23
CA SER A 247 -0.66 -13.99 12.58
C SER A 247 0.47 -14.99 12.79
N ARG A 248 0.74 -15.87 11.80
CA ARG A 248 1.87 -16.81 11.85
C ARG A 248 3.22 -16.12 11.79
N LEU A 249 3.31 -15.03 11.02
CA LEU A 249 4.53 -14.23 10.95
C LEU A 249 4.85 -13.57 12.29
N VAL A 250 3.86 -12.94 12.93
CA VAL A 250 4.02 -12.31 14.25
C VAL A 250 4.44 -13.35 15.29
N GLU A 251 3.76 -14.49 15.34
CA GLU A 251 4.09 -15.61 16.23
C GLU A 251 5.53 -16.09 16.03
N ALA A 252 5.97 -16.25 14.77
CA ALA A 252 7.32 -16.70 14.45
C ALA A 252 8.37 -15.65 14.83
N VAL A 253 8.13 -14.37 14.52
CA VAL A 253 9.07 -13.29 14.86
C VAL A 253 9.25 -13.18 16.37
N GLN A 254 8.17 -13.30 17.15
CA GLN A 254 8.23 -13.26 18.62
C GLN A 254 8.92 -14.50 19.19
N THR A 255 8.58 -15.69 18.69
CA THR A 255 9.14 -16.97 19.17
C THR A 255 10.66 -17.03 18.99
N TRP A 256 11.15 -16.51 17.88
CA TRP A 256 12.58 -16.54 17.53
C TRP A 256 13.35 -15.29 17.95
N ASP A 257 12.72 -14.35 18.67
CA ASP A 257 13.27 -13.01 18.95
C ASP A 257 13.87 -12.38 17.68
N ALA A 258 13.15 -12.52 16.57
CA ALA A 258 13.63 -12.07 15.28
C ALA A 258 13.46 -10.55 15.14
N ARG A 259 14.28 -9.95 14.30
CA ARG A 259 14.24 -8.52 14.03
C ARG A 259 13.01 -8.13 13.21
N ARG A 260 12.70 -8.95 12.21
CA ARG A 260 11.59 -8.76 11.26
C ARG A 260 11.34 -10.05 10.49
N GLY A 261 10.23 -10.07 9.77
CA GLY A 261 10.02 -11.05 8.71
C GLY A 261 8.92 -10.62 7.75
N ASP A 262 8.71 -11.46 6.75
CA ASP A 262 7.71 -11.28 5.71
C ASP A 262 7.28 -12.61 5.12
N ILE A 263 6.04 -12.62 4.64
CA ILE A 263 5.41 -13.76 3.98
C ILE A 263 4.76 -13.26 2.71
N LEU A 264 5.05 -13.95 1.61
CA LEU A 264 4.44 -13.73 0.31
C LEU A 264 3.73 -15.01 -0.12
N ILE A 265 2.46 -14.90 -0.48
CA ILE A 265 1.64 -16.00 -1.02
C ILE A 265 1.13 -15.58 -2.38
N GLN A 266 1.48 -16.34 -3.42
CA GLN A 266 1.19 -16.05 -4.82
C GLN A 266 0.49 -17.25 -5.49
N ASP A 267 -0.51 -17.02 -6.35
CA ASP A 267 -0.94 -18.06 -7.31
C ASP A 267 0.08 -18.09 -8.46
N PRO A 268 0.88 -19.15 -8.60
CA PRO A 268 1.94 -19.19 -9.61
C PRO A 268 1.38 -19.17 -11.04
N ARG A 269 0.13 -19.58 -11.27
CA ARG A 269 -0.45 -19.69 -12.62
C ARG A 269 -0.90 -18.36 -13.20
N SER A 270 -1.26 -17.41 -12.33
CA SER A 270 -1.73 -16.08 -12.75
C SER A 270 -0.76 -14.96 -12.37
N GLY A 271 0.08 -15.17 -11.35
CA GLY A 271 0.87 -14.14 -10.71
C GLY A 271 0.11 -13.35 -9.63
N ALA A 272 -1.17 -13.65 -9.38
CA ALA A 272 -1.96 -12.95 -8.38
C ALA A 272 -1.37 -13.09 -6.98
N ILE A 273 -1.27 -12.00 -6.24
CA ILE A 273 -0.79 -12.02 -4.86
C ILE A 273 -1.97 -12.26 -3.91
N LEU A 274 -2.00 -13.41 -3.26
CA LEU A 274 -3.07 -13.82 -2.34
C LEU A 274 -2.88 -13.26 -0.93
N ALA A 275 -1.61 -13.13 -0.51
CA ALA A 275 -1.20 -12.47 0.73
C ALA A 275 0.21 -11.90 0.63
N MET A 276 0.44 -10.77 1.29
CA MET A 276 1.72 -10.08 1.38
C MET A 276 1.80 -9.43 2.76
N ALA A 277 2.42 -10.13 3.70
CA ALA A 277 2.50 -9.75 5.11
C ALA A 277 3.94 -9.37 5.47
N ALA A 278 4.09 -8.39 6.35
CA ALA A 278 5.37 -7.97 6.90
C ALA A 278 5.20 -7.58 8.36
N TYR A 279 6.22 -7.86 9.17
CA TYR A 279 6.26 -7.49 10.58
C TYR A 279 7.69 -7.10 10.99
N PRO A 280 7.91 -5.99 11.72
CA PRO A 280 6.90 -5.02 12.20
C PRO A 280 6.22 -4.24 11.07
N SER A 281 5.06 -3.66 11.37
CA SER A 281 4.25 -2.81 10.47
C SER A 281 3.64 -1.65 11.28
N VAL A 282 3.08 -0.63 10.61
CA VAL A 282 2.51 0.56 11.25
C VAL A 282 1.03 0.68 10.91
N ASP A 283 0.19 1.01 11.90
CA ASP A 283 -1.23 1.29 11.70
C ASP A 283 -1.43 2.66 11.00
N PRO A 284 -1.96 2.69 9.77
CA PRO A 284 -2.18 3.92 9.02
C PRO A 284 -3.28 4.82 9.58
N ASN A 285 -4.05 4.37 10.58
CA ASN A 285 -4.99 5.25 11.31
C ASN A 285 -4.29 6.11 12.39
N HIS A 286 -3.04 5.81 12.74
CA HIS A 286 -2.30 6.41 13.86
C HIS A 286 -0.88 6.88 13.44
N LEU A 287 -0.78 7.53 12.27
CA LEU A 287 0.49 8.01 11.72
C LEU A 287 1.15 9.13 12.54
N ASP A 288 0.37 9.85 13.34
CA ASP A 288 0.84 10.91 14.24
C ASP A 288 1.77 10.39 15.34
N ALA A 289 1.65 9.11 15.71
CA ALA A 289 2.58 8.46 16.63
C ALA A 289 3.94 8.12 15.99
N CYS A 290 4.02 8.06 14.65
CA CYS A 290 5.21 7.70 13.90
C CYS A 290 6.13 8.91 13.69
N THR A 291 6.90 9.26 14.71
CA THR A 291 7.67 10.53 14.74
C THR A 291 9.18 10.37 14.53
N ASP A 292 9.71 9.16 14.71
CA ASP A 292 11.15 8.90 14.60
C ASP A 292 11.54 8.24 13.26
N PRO A 293 12.83 8.33 12.85
CA PRO A 293 13.29 7.78 11.57
C PRO A 293 13.13 6.26 11.42
N SER A 294 13.14 5.49 12.52
CA SER A 294 12.99 4.04 12.44
C SER A 294 11.56 3.63 12.13
N CYS A 295 10.57 4.34 12.69
CA CYS A 295 9.17 4.16 12.34
C CYS A 295 8.91 4.52 10.87
N ASN A 296 9.48 5.63 10.37
CA ASN A 296 9.36 6.00 8.96
C ASN A 296 9.92 4.93 8.01
N ALA A 297 11.03 4.28 8.37
CA ALA A 297 11.60 3.20 7.57
C ALA A 297 10.69 1.96 7.49
N ILE A 298 9.82 1.74 8.48
CA ILE A 298 8.81 0.66 8.46
C ILE A 298 7.60 1.13 7.65
N LEU A 299 7.14 2.37 7.88
CA LEU A 299 5.97 2.95 7.23
C LEU A 299 6.10 3.00 5.69
N PHE A 300 7.28 3.36 5.19
CA PHE A 300 7.60 3.43 3.76
C PHE A 300 8.29 2.15 3.26
N SER A 301 7.83 1.00 3.72
CA SER A 301 8.41 -0.28 3.35
C SER A 301 7.35 -1.35 3.20
N ASN A 302 7.54 -2.17 2.16
CA ASN A 302 6.82 -3.40 1.96
C ASN A 302 7.88 -4.47 1.66
N PRO A 303 8.45 -5.11 2.70
CA PRO A 303 9.63 -5.96 2.60
C PRO A 303 9.65 -6.98 1.44
N PRO A 304 8.53 -7.63 1.06
CA PRO A 304 8.45 -8.45 -0.14
C PRO A 304 8.89 -7.76 -1.44
N VAL A 305 8.73 -6.44 -1.57
CA VAL A 305 9.08 -5.64 -2.76
C VAL A 305 10.24 -4.67 -2.52
N THR A 306 10.41 -4.17 -1.30
CA THR A 306 11.37 -3.11 -0.95
C THR A 306 12.67 -3.61 -0.33
N LEU A 307 12.78 -4.88 0.11
CA LEU A 307 13.97 -5.37 0.80
C LEU A 307 14.61 -6.55 0.06
N TYR A 308 15.79 -6.31 -0.51
CA TYR A 308 16.61 -7.35 -1.09
C TYR A 308 17.39 -8.13 -0.02
N TYR A 309 17.65 -9.39 -0.29
CA TYR A 309 18.49 -10.27 0.52
C TYR A 309 19.20 -11.28 -0.37
N GLU A 310 20.24 -11.93 0.15
CA GLU A 310 20.83 -13.07 -0.52
C GLU A 310 19.92 -14.30 -0.32
N PRO A 311 19.39 -14.91 -1.39
CA PRO A 311 18.36 -15.96 -1.28
C PRO A 311 18.91 -17.28 -0.72
N GLY A 312 20.24 -17.46 -0.71
CA GLY A 312 20.89 -18.67 -0.26
C GLY A 312 20.36 -19.91 -0.99
N SER A 313 20.14 -20.99 -0.25
CA SER A 313 19.81 -22.30 -0.85
C SER A 313 18.50 -22.35 -1.63
N THR A 314 17.60 -21.38 -1.49
CA THR A 314 16.40 -21.28 -2.35
C THR A 314 16.76 -21.03 -3.82
N MET A 315 17.90 -20.37 -4.10
CA MET A 315 18.44 -20.17 -5.46
C MET A 315 18.81 -21.48 -6.16
N LYS A 316 19.06 -22.55 -5.41
CA LYS A 316 19.43 -23.86 -5.99
C LYS A 316 18.32 -24.41 -6.88
N ILE A 317 17.06 -24.05 -6.60
CA ILE A 317 15.92 -24.36 -7.48
C ILE A 317 16.21 -23.85 -8.90
N LEU A 318 16.52 -22.56 -9.03
CA LEU A 318 16.77 -21.94 -10.33
C LEU A 318 18.07 -22.46 -10.95
N THR A 319 19.12 -22.65 -10.16
CA THR A 319 20.39 -23.22 -10.66
C THR A 319 20.21 -24.59 -11.29
N LEU A 320 19.49 -25.50 -10.61
CA LEU A 320 19.26 -26.85 -11.15
C LEU A 320 18.24 -26.84 -12.29
N ALA A 321 17.18 -26.03 -12.21
CA ALA A 321 16.22 -25.87 -13.31
C ALA A 321 16.90 -25.44 -14.61
N ILE A 322 17.79 -24.43 -14.55
CA ILE A 322 18.56 -23.98 -15.71
C ILE A 322 19.49 -25.09 -16.23
N ALA A 323 20.10 -25.87 -15.34
CA ALA A 323 21.01 -26.94 -15.75
C ALA A 323 20.28 -28.11 -16.43
N LEU A 324 19.07 -28.43 -15.98
CA LEU A 324 18.20 -29.43 -16.61
C LEU A 324 17.67 -28.93 -17.97
N GLU A 325 17.21 -27.67 -18.02
CA GLU A 325 16.69 -27.03 -19.24
C GLU A 325 17.74 -27.01 -20.37
N GLU A 326 18.99 -26.72 -20.02
CA GLU A 326 20.11 -26.69 -20.97
C GLU A 326 20.77 -28.07 -21.16
N HIS A 327 20.18 -29.14 -20.61
CA HIS A 327 20.69 -30.52 -20.69
C HIS A 327 22.15 -30.70 -20.22
N ILE A 328 22.60 -29.84 -19.30
CA ILE A 328 23.92 -29.93 -18.66
C ILE A 328 23.98 -31.10 -17.67
N VAL A 329 22.83 -31.39 -17.06
CA VAL A 329 22.57 -32.56 -16.22
C VAL A 329 21.19 -33.12 -16.59
N GLY A 330 20.95 -34.40 -16.29
CA GLY A 330 19.63 -35.03 -16.31
C GLY A 330 19.16 -35.40 -14.89
N PRO A 331 17.88 -35.76 -14.70
CA PRO A 331 17.31 -36.04 -13.38
C PRO A 331 18.03 -37.19 -12.64
N ASP A 332 18.50 -38.20 -13.38
CA ASP A 332 19.25 -39.35 -12.83
C ASP A 332 20.76 -39.10 -12.73
N THR A 333 21.21 -37.87 -12.99
CA THR A 333 22.65 -37.55 -12.91
C THR A 333 23.13 -37.60 -11.48
N VAL A 334 24.19 -38.38 -11.27
CA VAL A 334 24.95 -38.45 -10.03
C VAL A 334 26.28 -37.72 -10.22
N LEU A 335 26.59 -36.80 -9.32
CA LEU A 335 27.81 -36.00 -9.36
C LEU A 335 28.81 -36.52 -8.35
N THR A 336 30.00 -36.90 -8.82
CA THR A 336 31.15 -37.17 -7.96
C THR A 336 32.04 -35.93 -7.90
N TYR A 337 32.40 -35.49 -6.69
CA TYR A 337 33.23 -34.29 -6.50
C TYR A 337 34.71 -34.64 -6.29
N THR A 338 35.58 -33.98 -7.03
CA THR A 338 37.04 -34.14 -6.91
C THR A 338 37.71 -33.01 -6.15
N THR A 339 36.96 -31.94 -5.85
CA THR A 339 37.46 -30.75 -5.14
C THR A 339 36.34 -30.03 -4.40
N THR A 340 36.67 -29.44 -3.25
CA THR A 340 35.82 -28.50 -2.50
C THR A 340 36.30 -27.05 -2.66
N ASN A 341 37.15 -26.78 -3.65
CA ASN A 341 37.54 -25.43 -4.06
C ASN A 341 37.32 -25.27 -5.56
N LEU A 342 36.48 -24.31 -5.93
CA LEU A 342 36.19 -23.97 -7.32
C LEU A 342 36.55 -22.51 -7.57
N TYR A 343 37.46 -22.28 -8.52
CA TYR A 343 37.89 -20.94 -8.93
C TYR A 343 38.32 -20.03 -7.76
N GLY A 344 38.98 -20.61 -6.74
CA GLY A 344 39.46 -19.88 -5.56
C GLY A 344 38.40 -19.72 -4.46
N VAL A 345 37.17 -20.20 -4.65
CA VAL A 345 36.12 -20.19 -3.64
C VAL A 345 36.16 -21.50 -2.84
N PRO A 346 36.46 -21.45 -1.52
CA PRO A 346 36.33 -22.62 -0.66
C PRO A 346 34.84 -22.91 -0.41
N LEU A 347 34.42 -24.12 -0.74
CA LEU A 347 33.04 -24.57 -0.61
C LEU A 347 32.87 -25.38 0.67
N ARG A 348 31.80 -25.07 1.42
CA ARG A 348 31.38 -25.80 2.61
C ARG A 348 29.87 -25.92 2.64
N ASN A 349 29.39 -27.06 3.11
CA ASN A 349 28.00 -27.23 3.48
C ASN A 349 27.76 -26.64 4.87
N TRP A 350 26.51 -26.33 5.19
CA TRP A 350 26.14 -25.64 6.44
C TRP A 350 26.53 -26.43 7.70
N ASN A 351 26.62 -27.76 7.58
CA ASN A 351 26.96 -28.71 8.65
C ASN A 351 28.42 -29.23 8.55
N ASP A 352 29.24 -28.62 7.70
CA ASP A 352 30.61 -29.05 7.37
C ASP A 352 30.72 -30.51 6.84
N GLN A 353 29.61 -31.17 6.51
CA GLN A 353 29.62 -32.52 5.93
C GLN A 353 29.99 -32.46 4.44
N PHE A 354 30.84 -33.39 4.02
CA PHE A 354 31.21 -33.60 2.62
C PHE A 354 30.61 -34.91 2.13
N TYR A 355 29.71 -34.82 1.16
CA TYR A 355 29.17 -35.96 0.44
C TYR A 355 30.00 -36.11 -0.84
N PRO A 356 30.78 -37.18 -1.03
CA PRO A 356 31.67 -37.31 -2.19
C PRO A 356 30.91 -37.54 -3.50
N GLU A 357 29.68 -38.04 -3.40
CA GLU A 357 28.79 -38.33 -4.49
C GLU A 357 27.36 -37.98 -4.10
N GLU A 358 26.62 -37.29 -4.97
CA GLU A 358 25.22 -36.92 -4.76
C GLU A 358 24.44 -36.89 -6.08
N SER A 359 23.21 -37.39 -6.06
CA SER A 359 22.18 -37.12 -7.08
C SER A 359 21.68 -35.68 -7.00
N LEU A 360 20.98 -35.20 -8.03
CA LEU A 360 20.36 -33.86 -8.01
C LEU A 360 19.35 -33.69 -6.87
N THR A 361 18.59 -34.74 -6.54
CA THR A 361 17.67 -34.75 -5.40
C THR A 361 18.43 -34.61 -4.07
N GLU A 362 19.52 -35.35 -3.88
CA GLU A 362 20.35 -35.26 -2.67
C GLU A 362 20.98 -33.87 -2.52
N ILE A 363 21.40 -33.23 -3.62
CA ILE A 363 21.90 -31.86 -3.59
C ILE A 363 20.86 -30.89 -3.01
N LEU A 364 19.59 -31.05 -3.36
CA LEU A 364 18.52 -30.21 -2.81
C LEU A 364 18.16 -30.61 -1.37
N LEU A 365 18.10 -31.92 -1.08
CA LEU A 365 17.74 -32.50 0.22
C LEU A 365 18.76 -32.16 1.31
N HIS A 366 20.04 -32.45 1.08
CA HIS A 366 21.13 -32.06 1.98
C HIS A 366 21.44 -30.56 1.90
N SER A 367 20.83 -29.86 0.92
CA SER A 367 21.12 -28.48 0.61
C SER A 367 22.63 -28.26 0.37
N SER A 368 23.24 -29.13 -0.44
CA SER A 368 24.68 -29.14 -0.74
C SER A 368 25.09 -27.90 -1.52
N ASN A 369 25.92 -27.03 -0.92
CA ASN A 369 26.54 -25.89 -1.60
C ASN A 369 27.57 -26.38 -2.61
N ILE A 370 28.28 -27.47 -2.26
CA ILE A 370 29.28 -28.11 -3.11
C ILE A 370 28.62 -28.60 -4.40
N GLY A 371 27.54 -29.38 -4.29
CA GLY A 371 26.80 -29.87 -5.45
C GLY A 371 26.24 -28.77 -6.33
N ALA A 372 25.56 -27.78 -5.73
CA ALA A 372 25.02 -26.65 -6.47
C ALA A 372 26.11 -25.85 -7.21
N ALA A 373 27.28 -25.66 -6.60
CA ALA A 373 28.43 -25.01 -7.22
C ALA A 373 28.99 -25.80 -8.40
N HIS A 374 29.17 -27.11 -8.24
CA HIS A 374 29.64 -27.99 -9.31
C HIS A 374 28.68 -28.06 -10.50
N VAL A 375 27.36 -28.06 -10.27
CA VAL A 375 26.38 -27.91 -11.36
C VAL A 375 26.45 -26.52 -11.96
N GLY A 376 26.42 -25.49 -11.12
CA GLY A 376 26.34 -24.09 -11.52
C GLY A 376 27.49 -23.66 -12.43
N VAL A 377 28.71 -24.15 -12.20
CA VAL A 377 29.88 -23.82 -13.03
C VAL A 377 29.94 -24.57 -14.35
N ARG A 378 29.20 -25.67 -14.50
CA ARG A 378 29.07 -26.40 -15.78
C ARG A 378 28.17 -25.67 -16.77
N ILE A 379 27.25 -24.84 -16.28
CA ILE A 379 26.42 -23.97 -17.13
C ILE A 379 27.31 -22.88 -17.74
N PRO A 380 27.32 -22.67 -19.07
CA PRO A 380 28.08 -21.59 -19.66
C PRO A 380 27.70 -20.22 -19.02
N PRO A 381 28.67 -19.38 -18.59
CA PRO A 381 28.37 -18.17 -17.83
C PRO A 381 27.34 -17.26 -18.51
N LYS A 382 27.51 -16.97 -19.80
CA LYS A 382 26.57 -16.13 -20.55
C LYS A 382 25.15 -16.71 -20.59
N VAL A 383 25.01 -18.03 -20.63
CA VAL A 383 23.71 -18.71 -20.61
C VAL A 383 23.06 -18.56 -19.25
N ARG A 384 23.79 -18.89 -18.16
CA ARG A 384 23.28 -18.77 -16.79
C ARG A 384 22.74 -17.38 -16.49
N TYR A 385 23.55 -16.35 -16.73
CA TYR A 385 23.16 -14.98 -16.38
C TYR A 385 22.03 -14.44 -17.26
N ARG A 386 21.92 -14.89 -18.52
CA ARG A 386 20.75 -14.62 -19.37
C ARG A 386 19.47 -15.21 -18.76
N TYR A 387 19.51 -16.42 -18.20
CA TYR A 387 18.33 -16.97 -17.50
C TYR A 387 17.95 -16.16 -16.27
N LEU A 388 18.93 -15.75 -15.43
CA LEU A 388 18.64 -14.93 -14.25
C LEU A 388 17.96 -13.61 -14.64
N GLU A 389 18.39 -12.98 -15.73
CA GLU A 389 17.76 -11.78 -16.28
C GLU A 389 16.35 -12.06 -16.84
N ARG A 390 16.17 -13.14 -17.62
CA ARG A 390 14.87 -13.53 -18.17
C ARG A 390 13.85 -13.81 -17.05
N LEU A 391 14.28 -14.48 -15.99
CA LEU A 391 13.52 -14.74 -14.76
C LEU A 391 13.20 -13.46 -13.96
N GLY A 392 13.75 -12.31 -14.34
CA GLY A 392 13.45 -11.02 -13.73
C GLY A 392 14.20 -10.69 -12.45
N LEU A 393 15.26 -11.44 -12.13
CA LEU A 393 16.09 -11.12 -10.98
C LEU A 393 16.86 -9.83 -11.21
N GLY A 394 16.95 -8.98 -10.18
CA GLY A 394 17.70 -7.72 -10.22
C GLY A 394 17.02 -6.58 -10.98
N ARG A 395 15.77 -6.73 -11.41
CA ARG A 395 14.93 -5.70 -12.06
C ARG A 395 13.52 -5.68 -11.49
N SER A 396 12.78 -4.59 -11.72
CA SER A 396 11.35 -4.49 -11.38
C SER A 396 10.53 -5.67 -11.94
N THR A 397 9.68 -6.25 -11.09
CA THR A 397 8.77 -7.32 -11.50
C THR A 397 7.57 -6.78 -12.28
N GLY A 398 7.28 -5.49 -12.11
CA GLY A 398 6.14 -4.80 -12.70
C GLY A 398 4.86 -4.99 -11.90
N VAL A 399 4.97 -5.34 -10.61
CA VAL A 399 3.84 -5.31 -9.68
C VAL A 399 3.32 -3.87 -9.57
N ASP A 400 2.01 -3.75 -9.44
CA ASP A 400 1.25 -2.51 -9.30
C ASP A 400 1.35 -1.88 -7.89
N LEU A 401 2.54 -1.95 -7.29
CA LEU A 401 2.87 -1.36 -5.99
C LEU A 401 4.11 -0.46 -6.10
N PRO A 402 4.22 0.59 -5.26
CA PRO A 402 5.39 1.46 -5.26
C PRO A 402 6.58 0.79 -4.57
N GLY A 403 7.78 1.32 -4.85
CA GLY A 403 8.99 1.00 -4.08
C GLY A 403 9.68 -0.31 -4.45
N GLU A 404 9.45 -0.87 -5.64
CA GLU A 404 10.23 -2.03 -6.10
C GLU A 404 11.72 -1.72 -6.11
N GLU A 405 12.50 -2.51 -5.36
CA GLU A 405 13.95 -2.40 -5.36
C GLU A 405 14.58 -3.13 -6.54
N GLU A 406 15.54 -2.46 -7.18
CA GLU A 406 16.34 -3.01 -8.26
C GLU A 406 17.80 -3.15 -7.83
N ARG A 407 18.29 -4.39 -7.84
CA ARG A 407 19.70 -4.71 -7.58
C ARG A 407 20.27 -5.57 -8.71
N PRO A 408 20.74 -4.93 -9.80
CA PRO A 408 21.44 -5.65 -10.86
C PRO A 408 22.67 -6.37 -10.30
N PHE A 409 22.88 -7.61 -10.73
CA PHE A 409 24.07 -8.39 -10.39
C PHE A 409 25.17 -8.21 -11.43
N ARG A 410 26.42 -8.48 -11.02
CA ARG A 410 27.57 -8.53 -11.94
C ARG A 410 27.36 -9.60 -13.00
N ARG A 411 27.84 -9.38 -14.22
CA ARG A 411 27.60 -10.25 -15.37
C ARG A 411 28.90 -10.63 -16.09
N PRO A 412 28.97 -11.78 -16.79
CA PRO A 412 30.12 -12.14 -17.59
C PRO A 412 30.53 -11.02 -18.56
N GLY A 413 31.74 -10.47 -18.35
CA GLY A 413 32.27 -9.36 -19.13
C GLY A 413 32.04 -7.96 -18.55
N SER A 414 31.30 -7.83 -17.44
CA SER A 414 31.26 -6.57 -16.68
C SER A 414 32.51 -6.40 -15.82
N GLU A 415 32.85 -5.16 -15.49
CA GLU A 415 33.94 -4.86 -14.55
C GLU A 415 33.72 -5.59 -13.21
N GLY A 416 34.80 -6.17 -12.67
CA GLY A 416 34.79 -6.88 -11.40
C GLY A 416 34.10 -8.24 -11.38
N TRP A 417 33.56 -8.72 -12.51
CA TRP A 417 33.00 -10.08 -12.59
C TRP A 417 34.10 -11.14 -12.76
N THR A 418 33.96 -12.24 -12.03
CA THR A 418 34.85 -13.40 -12.06
C THR A 418 34.06 -14.70 -11.98
N GLN A 419 34.72 -15.82 -12.23
CA GLN A 419 34.10 -17.14 -12.11
C GLN A 419 33.72 -17.46 -10.66
N ALA A 420 34.36 -16.83 -9.68
CA ALA A 420 33.97 -16.92 -8.27
C ALA A 420 32.54 -16.41 -8.04
N ASP A 421 32.08 -15.38 -8.78
CA ASP A 421 30.70 -14.91 -8.72
C ASP A 421 29.73 -16.00 -9.19
N GLN A 422 30.04 -16.70 -10.29
CA GLN A 422 29.20 -17.81 -10.74
C GLN A 422 29.14 -18.95 -9.73
N VAL A 423 30.26 -19.24 -9.05
CA VAL A 423 30.32 -20.23 -7.97
C VAL A 423 29.37 -19.82 -6.85
N THR A 424 29.50 -18.63 -6.27
CA THR A 424 28.68 -18.20 -5.12
C THR A 424 27.21 -18.02 -5.50
N ASN A 425 26.93 -17.45 -6.68
CA ASN A 425 25.58 -17.25 -7.17
C ASN A 425 24.83 -18.56 -7.41
N SER A 426 25.52 -19.68 -7.61
CA SER A 426 24.90 -21.00 -7.82
C SER A 426 24.09 -21.49 -6.61
N TYR A 427 24.50 -21.11 -5.41
CA TYR A 427 23.83 -21.42 -4.14
C TYR A 427 23.33 -20.15 -3.43
N GLY A 428 23.16 -19.06 -4.19
CA GLY A 428 22.44 -17.87 -3.75
C GLY A 428 23.22 -16.90 -2.87
N GLN A 429 24.54 -16.90 -2.95
CA GLN A 429 25.41 -15.88 -2.33
C GLN A 429 26.02 -14.96 -3.39
N GLY A 430 26.34 -13.72 -3.02
CA GLY A 430 26.85 -12.70 -3.96
C GLY A 430 25.82 -12.22 -4.98
N ILE A 431 24.54 -12.53 -4.77
CA ILE A 431 23.39 -12.08 -5.57
C ILE A 431 22.26 -11.72 -4.63
N ALA A 432 21.69 -10.53 -4.80
CA ALA A 432 20.60 -10.03 -3.97
C ALA A 432 19.30 -9.95 -4.78
N VAL A 433 18.20 -10.41 -4.20
CA VAL A 433 16.87 -10.41 -4.81
C VAL A 433 15.82 -9.99 -3.79
N THR A 434 14.71 -9.44 -4.25
CA THR A 434 13.53 -9.25 -3.38
C THR A 434 12.77 -10.59 -3.24
N PRO A 435 12.02 -10.81 -2.15
CA PRO A 435 11.13 -11.97 -2.04
C PRO A 435 10.17 -12.10 -3.23
N LEU A 436 9.63 -10.99 -3.75
CA LEU A 436 8.74 -11.01 -4.90
C LEU A 436 9.43 -11.47 -6.20
N GLN A 437 10.67 -11.01 -6.46
CA GLN A 437 11.47 -11.48 -7.60
C GLN A 437 11.72 -12.99 -7.51
N LEU A 438 12.12 -13.48 -6.33
CA LEU A 438 12.40 -14.89 -6.13
C LEU A 438 11.15 -15.76 -6.26
N ALA A 439 10.04 -15.34 -5.61
CA ALA A 439 8.77 -16.04 -5.68
C ALA A 439 8.23 -16.12 -7.11
N SER A 440 8.32 -15.02 -7.88
CA SER A 440 7.89 -15.01 -9.29
C SER A 440 8.76 -15.93 -10.16
N ALA A 441 10.08 -15.93 -9.95
CA ALA A 441 11.00 -16.80 -10.68
C ALA A 441 10.78 -18.29 -10.37
N ILE A 442 10.55 -18.64 -9.09
CA ILE A 442 10.20 -20.01 -8.70
C ILE A 442 8.78 -20.37 -9.15
N GLY A 443 7.87 -19.40 -9.23
CA GLY A 443 6.53 -19.55 -9.79
C GLY A 443 6.56 -20.09 -11.21
N ALA A 444 7.52 -19.67 -12.03
CA ALA A 444 7.74 -20.23 -13.38
C ALA A 444 8.14 -21.72 -13.36
N VAL A 445 8.84 -22.19 -12.32
CA VAL A 445 9.09 -23.62 -12.13
C VAL A 445 7.80 -24.32 -11.70
N ALA A 446 7.03 -23.73 -10.79
CA ALA A 446 5.81 -24.33 -10.24
C ALA A 446 4.67 -24.43 -11.27
N ASN A 447 4.52 -23.49 -12.20
CA ASN A 447 3.39 -23.43 -13.13
C ASN A 447 3.66 -24.05 -14.51
N GLY A 448 4.77 -24.77 -14.69
CA GLY A 448 5.10 -25.44 -15.95
C GLY A 448 5.90 -24.60 -16.96
N GLY A 449 6.46 -23.46 -16.54
CA GLY A 449 7.48 -22.74 -17.30
C GLY A 449 7.23 -21.26 -17.51
N ASP A 450 6.09 -20.75 -17.07
CA ASP A 450 5.59 -19.43 -17.44
C ASP A 450 5.95 -18.37 -16.39
N LEU A 451 6.71 -17.35 -16.78
CA LEU A 451 6.95 -16.20 -15.91
C LEU A 451 5.76 -15.24 -15.98
N MET A 452 4.91 -15.26 -14.95
CA MET A 452 3.78 -14.36 -14.82
C MET A 452 4.20 -13.00 -14.23
N ARG A 453 3.55 -11.91 -14.67
CA ARG A 453 3.69 -10.61 -14.00
C ARG A 453 2.89 -10.63 -12.69
N PRO A 454 3.51 -10.42 -11.52
CA PRO A 454 2.76 -10.31 -10.28
C PRO A 454 1.81 -9.10 -10.29
N TYR A 455 0.66 -9.22 -9.64
CA TYR A 455 -0.31 -8.13 -9.53
C TYR A 455 -1.17 -8.22 -8.26
N ILE A 456 -1.62 -7.06 -7.78
CA ILE A 456 -2.39 -6.85 -6.55
C ILE A 456 -3.80 -6.37 -6.85
N VAL A 457 -4.05 -5.60 -7.91
CA VAL A 457 -5.40 -5.15 -8.27
C VAL A 457 -6.09 -6.17 -9.15
N GLN A 458 -7.16 -6.78 -8.63
CA GLN A 458 -8.00 -7.74 -9.34
C GLN A 458 -9.01 -7.05 -10.26
N ALA A 459 -9.61 -5.93 -9.82
CA ALA A 459 -10.60 -5.21 -10.61
C ALA A 459 -10.73 -3.75 -10.18
N ILE A 460 -11.19 -2.90 -11.11
CA ILE A 460 -11.50 -1.48 -10.88
C ILE A 460 -12.98 -1.25 -11.20
N GLY A 461 -13.74 -0.79 -10.22
CA GLY A 461 -15.15 -0.43 -10.33
C GLY A 461 -15.33 1.09 -10.48
N ARG A 462 -15.90 1.55 -11.60
CA ARG A 462 -16.21 2.97 -11.83
C ARG A 462 -17.57 3.12 -12.49
N ASN A 463 -18.43 3.98 -11.93
CA ASN A 463 -19.77 4.28 -12.47
C ASN A 463 -20.63 3.03 -12.73
N GLY A 464 -20.55 2.03 -11.85
CA GLY A 464 -21.28 0.76 -11.98
C GLY A 464 -20.67 -0.24 -12.97
N VAL A 465 -19.54 0.08 -13.61
CA VAL A 465 -18.81 -0.83 -14.50
C VAL A 465 -17.58 -1.38 -13.78
N ILE A 466 -17.46 -2.72 -13.73
CA ILE A 466 -16.31 -3.42 -13.14
C ILE A 466 -15.39 -3.88 -14.27
N THR A 467 -14.14 -3.43 -14.26
CA THR A 467 -13.11 -3.82 -15.22
C THR A 467 -12.10 -4.75 -14.53
N PRO A 468 -12.06 -6.05 -14.86
CA PRO A 468 -11.10 -6.98 -14.27
C PRO A 468 -9.71 -6.80 -14.87
N THR A 469 -8.69 -7.03 -14.06
CA THR A 469 -7.30 -7.17 -14.52
C THR A 469 -7.12 -8.53 -15.18
N VAL A 470 -6.50 -8.53 -16.36
CA VAL A 470 -6.13 -9.77 -17.06
C VAL A 470 -4.70 -10.16 -16.66
N PRO A 471 -4.47 -11.40 -16.18
CA PRO A 471 -3.13 -11.91 -15.90
C PRO A 471 -2.21 -11.77 -17.12
N VAL A 472 -0.96 -11.38 -16.89
CA VAL A 472 0.01 -11.13 -17.98
C VAL A 472 1.12 -12.17 -17.93
N LEU A 473 1.17 -13.03 -18.95
CA LEU A 473 2.33 -13.86 -19.23
C LEU A 473 3.46 -12.96 -19.75
N ARG A 474 4.58 -12.88 -19.03
CA ARG A 474 5.75 -12.11 -19.49
C ARG A 474 6.56 -12.90 -20.51
N GLU A 475 6.87 -14.15 -20.17
CA GLU A 475 7.74 -14.99 -20.99
C GLU A 475 7.60 -16.47 -20.61
N HIS A 476 7.71 -17.38 -21.59
CA HIS A 476 7.89 -18.81 -21.33
C HIS A 476 9.38 -19.12 -21.17
N ILE A 477 9.80 -19.61 -20.00
CA ILE A 477 11.20 -19.76 -19.60
C ILE A 477 11.70 -21.20 -19.68
N PHE A 478 10.91 -22.16 -19.20
CA PHE A 478 11.30 -23.56 -19.05
C PHE A 478 10.31 -24.48 -19.76
N HIS A 479 10.78 -25.62 -20.27
CA HIS A 479 9.88 -26.64 -20.76
C HIS A 479 9.09 -27.30 -19.60
N PRO A 480 7.83 -27.72 -19.81
CA PRO A 480 7.03 -28.39 -18.78
C PRO A 480 7.70 -29.63 -18.18
N GLU A 481 8.51 -30.35 -18.96
CA GLU A 481 9.25 -31.53 -18.49
C GLU A 481 10.34 -31.16 -17.47
N THR A 482 11.08 -30.06 -17.70
CA THR A 482 12.05 -29.52 -16.74
C THR A 482 11.37 -29.15 -15.44
N CYS A 483 10.23 -28.45 -15.52
CA CYS A 483 9.43 -28.08 -14.36
C CYS A 483 8.97 -29.31 -13.58
N ARG A 484 8.41 -30.32 -14.27
CA ARG A 484 7.98 -31.58 -13.65
C ARG A 484 9.13 -32.28 -12.92
N GLN A 485 10.30 -32.41 -13.55
CA GLN A 485 11.48 -33.02 -12.92
C GLN A 485 11.93 -32.24 -11.67
N MET A 486 11.97 -30.91 -11.74
CA MET A 486 12.28 -30.07 -10.59
C MET A 486 11.27 -30.23 -9.45
N THR A 487 9.98 -30.24 -9.78
CA THR A 487 8.90 -30.42 -8.81
C THR A 487 9.01 -31.78 -8.11
N GLU A 488 9.26 -32.87 -8.84
CA GLU A 488 9.45 -34.19 -8.25
C GLU A 488 10.62 -34.22 -7.24
N MET A 489 11.76 -33.61 -7.58
CA MET A 489 12.90 -33.54 -6.66
C MET A 489 12.60 -32.66 -5.44
N LEU A 490 11.84 -31.58 -5.60
CA LEU A 490 11.43 -30.72 -4.48
C LEU A 490 10.37 -31.36 -3.60
N SER A 491 9.50 -32.20 -4.18
CA SER A 491 8.51 -32.97 -3.43
C SER A 491 9.14 -34.03 -2.55
N ALA A 492 10.22 -34.68 -3.01
CA ALA A 492 10.97 -35.63 -2.18
C ALA A 492 11.48 -34.99 -0.87
N ILE A 493 11.73 -33.68 -0.86
CA ILE A 493 12.12 -32.94 0.35
C ILE A 493 10.91 -32.75 1.26
N GLY A 494 9.76 -32.36 0.69
CA GLY A 494 8.49 -32.27 1.42
C GLY A 494 8.07 -33.60 2.03
N ASP A 495 8.34 -34.71 1.35
CA ASP A 495 7.97 -36.07 1.77
C ASP A 495 8.76 -36.57 2.99
N THR A 496 9.86 -35.90 3.38
CA THR A 496 10.75 -36.32 4.48
C THR A 496 10.90 -35.28 5.60
N LYS A 497 10.24 -34.12 5.49
CA LYS A 497 10.43 -32.97 6.39
C LYS A 497 9.30 -32.79 7.40
N GLY A 498 8.38 -33.74 7.49
CA GLY A 498 7.39 -33.79 8.57
C GLY A 498 8.04 -34.13 9.93
N PRO A 499 7.34 -33.87 11.06
CA PRO A 499 7.87 -34.08 12.40
C PRO A 499 8.39 -35.50 12.68
N ASP A 500 7.77 -36.52 12.07
CA ASP A 500 8.13 -37.93 12.23
C ASP A 500 9.08 -38.44 11.12
N GLY A 501 9.66 -37.54 10.33
CA GLY A 501 10.48 -37.87 9.15
C GLY A 501 9.68 -38.33 7.93
N GLY A 502 8.35 -38.24 8.00
CA GLY A 502 7.42 -38.49 6.88
C GLY A 502 7.00 -37.21 6.14
N PRO A 503 5.88 -37.26 5.40
CA PRO A 503 5.40 -36.11 4.65
C PRO A 503 5.11 -34.90 5.53
N LEU A 504 5.51 -33.72 5.05
CA LEU A 504 5.30 -32.45 5.74
C LEU A 504 3.80 -32.16 5.96
N ILE A 505 2.97 -32.51 4.97
CA ILE A 505 1.51 -32.39 5.06
C ILE A 505 0.89 -33.73 4.68
N PRO A 506 0.38 -34.50 5.65
CA PRO A 506 -0.26 -35.79 5.37
C PRO A 506 -1.37 -35.68 4.31
N GLY A 507 -1.34 -36.56 3.31
CA GLY A 507 -2.32 -36.58 2.21
C GLY A 507 -2.01 -35.63 1.05
N TYR A 508 -0.94 -34.84 1.11
CA TYR A 508 -0.56 -33.89 0.06
C TYR A 508 0.92 -33.97 -0.28
N ARG A 509 1.24 -33.93 -1.57
CA ARG A 509 2.62 -33.74 -2.05
C ARG A 509 2.93 -32.26 -2.09
N VAL A 510 4.00 -31.86 -1.42
CA VAL A 510 4.42 -30.45 -1.34
C VAL A 510 5.84 -30.30 -1.82
N ALA A 511 6.08 -29.38 -2.75
CA ALA A 511 7.44 -29.04 -3.16
C ALA A 511 8.03 -28.04 -2.15
N LEU A 512 9.21 -28.34 -1.59
CA LEU A 512 9.82 -27.53 -0.53
C LEU A 512 11.29 -27.24 -0.83
N LYS A 513 11.73 -26.00 -0.56
CA LYS A 513 13.14 -25.70 -0.35
C LYS A 513 13.35 -24.74 0.81
N THR A 514 14.23 -25.12 1.72
CA THR A 514 14.71 -24.26 2.81
C THR A 514 15.94 -23.46 2.40
N GLY A 515 16.10 -22.29 2.99
CA GLY A 515 17.29 -21.45 2.87
C GLY A 515 17.68 -20.85 4.21
N THR A 516 18.98 -20.89 4.51
CA THR A 516 19.59 -20.09 5.57
C THR A 516 20.67 -19.26 4.90
N ALA A 517 20.57 -17.94 4.99
CA ALA A 517 21.53 -17.01 4.40
C ALA A 517 22.25 -16.24 5.51
N GLN A 518 23.56 -16.09 5.34
CA GLN A 518 24.34 -15.16 6.14
C GLN A 518 24.06 -13.73 5.64
N ILE A 519 24.15 -12.75 6.53
CA ILE A 519 23.88 -11.35 6.19
C ILE A 519 25.20 -10.68 5.79
N PRO A 520 25.35 -10.14 4.58
CA PRO A 520 26.58 -9.47 4.19
C PRO A 520 26.77 -8.17 4.99
N ILE A 521 28.00 -7.91 5.44
CA ILE A 521 28.38 -6.66 6.10
C ILE A 521 28.76 -5.64 5.01
N PRO A 522 28.04 -4.52 4.87
CA PRO A 522 28.28 -3.56 3.80
C PRO A 522 29.72 -3.02 3.83
N GLY A 523 30.38 -3.04 2.67
CA GLY A 523 31.71 -2.43 2.47
C GLY A 523 32.90 -3.24 3.00
N THR A 524 32.68 -4.35 3.71
CA THR A 524 33.79 -5.17 4.24
C THR A 524 34.07 -6.42 3.41
N GLY A 525 33.08 -6.90 2.64
CA GLY A 525 33.16 -8.19 1.96
C GLY A 525 33.04 -9.40 2.89
N GLU A 526 32.72 -9.18 4.16
CA GLU A 526 32.50 -10.20 5.17
C GLU A 526 31.00 -10.44 5.41
N TYR A 527 30.67 -11.50 6.14
CA TYR A 527 29.32 -11.80 6.58
C TYR A 527 29.19 -11.68 8.10
N GLU A 528 28.01 -11.31 8.55
CA GLU A 528 27.61 -11.32 9.95
C GLU A 528 27.78 -12.71 10.55
N LYS A 529 28.41 -12.77 11.73
CA LYS A 529 28.74 -14.05 12.39
C LYS A 529 27.63 -14.59 13.28
N TYR A 530 26.73 -13.73 13.71
CA TYR A 530 25.77 -14.03 14.79
C TYR A 530 24.31 -13.91 14.36
N ARG A 531 24.05 -13.58 13.10
CA ARG A 531 22.70 -13.38 12.57
C ARG A 531 22.57 -14.02 11.19
N THR A 532 21.41 -14.61 10.96
CA THR A 532 21.04 -15.23 9.68
C THR A 532 19.63 -14.84 9.29
N ILE A 533 19.34 -15.03 8.01
CA ILE A 533 18.00 -14.99 7.46
C ILE A 533 17.55 -16.44 7.24
N ALA A 534 16.51 -16.85 7.95
CA ALA A 534 15.82 -18.11 7.74
C ALA A 534 14.74 -17.92 6.67
N SER A 535 14.65 -18.85 5.73
CA SER A 535 13.66 -18.80 4.65
C SER A 535 13.18 -20.18 4.23
N ALA A 536 11.98 -20.22 3.68
CA ALA A 536 11.40 -21.40 3.05
C ALA A 536 10.57 -20.97 1.84
N VAL A 537 10.63 -21.76 0.77
CA VAL A 537 9.72 -21.67 -0.37
C VAL A 537 8.98 -23.00 -0.48
N LEU A 538 7.66 -22.94 -0.49
CA LEU A 538 6.78 -24.10 -0.59
C LEU A 538 5.70 -23.82 -1.63
N TYR A 539 5.42 -24.76 -2.54
CA TYR A 539 4.21 -24.70 -3.36
C TYR A 539 3.49 -26.04 -3.37
N ALA A 540 2.17 -25.98 -3.44
CA ALA A 540 1.32 -27.16 -3.31
C ALA A 540 -0.05 -27.02 -4.02
N PRO A 541 -0.70 -28.15 -4.35
CA PRO A 541 -0.12 -29.49 -4.47
C PRO A 541 1.00 -29.51 -5.51
N ALA A 542 1.96 -30.42 -5.40
CA ALA A 542 3.09 -30.49 -6.31
C ALA A 542 2.64 -30.70 -7.78
N GLU A 543 1.64 -31.54 -7.99
CA GLU A 543 1.13 -31.93 -9.31
C GLU A 543 0.25 -30.87 -10.00
N ASP A 544 -0.35 -29.94 -9.25
CA ASP A 544 -1.12 -28.81 -9.77
C ASP A 544 -1.01 -27.62 -8.80
N PRO A 545 0.12 -26.88 -8.78
CA PRO A 545 0.36 -25.85 -7.79
C PRO A 545 -0.69 -24.73 -7.81
N ARG A 546 -1.38 -24.55 -6.68
CA ARG A 546 -2.43 -23.54 -6.49
C ARG A 546 -1.95 -22.31 -5.75
N PHE A 547 -0.88 -22.47 -4.99
CA PHE A 547 -0.22 -21.39 -4.26
C PHE A 547 1.27 -21.68 -4.13
N LEU A 548 2.05 -20.61 -4.04
CA LEU A 548 3.45 -20.59 -3.64
C LEU A 548 3.56 -19.68 -2.42
N ILE A 549 4.17 -20.19 -1.36
CA ILE A 549 4.47 -19.48 -0.12
C ILE A 549 5.98 -19.26 -0.07
N LEU A 550 6.39 -18.01 0.16
CA LEU A 550 7.75 -17.66 0.54
C LEU A 550 7.69 -17.05 1.95
N VAL A 551 8.43 -17.63 2.89
CA VAL A 551 8.61 -17.12 4.25
C VAL A 551 10.04 -16.63 4.39
N ARG A 552 10.24 -15.44 4.96
CA ARG A 552 11.54 -14.88 5.33
C ARG A 552 11.50 -14.35 6.76
N ILE A 553 12.46 -14.74 7.58
CA ILE A 553 12.62 -14.29 8.97
C ILE A 553 14.08 -13.87 9.16
N GLU A 554 14.33 -12.63 9.56
CA GLU A 554 15.67 -12.11 9.87
C GLU A 554 15.89 -12.14 11.38
N GLY A 555 16.77 -13.02 11.86
CA GLY A 555 17.03 -13.20 13.29
C GLY A 555 17.87 -12.09 13.91
N ASN A 556 17.66 -11.82 15.21
CA ASN A 556 18.68 -11.16 16.03
C ASN A 556 19.79 -12.14 16.48
N SER A 557 19.60 -13.43 16.21
CA SER A 557 20.50 -14.54 16.49
C SER A 557 20.63 -15.46 15.27
N LEU A 558 21.39 -16.54 15.40
CA LEU A 558 21.45 -17.61 14.41
C LEU A 558 20.14 -18.41 14.43
N ILE A 559 19.43 -18.37 13.31
CA ILE A 559 18.21 -19.12 13.05
C ILE A 559 18.30 -19.84 11.71
N TRP A 560 17.66 -21.01 11.59
CA TRP A 560 17.71 -21.84 10.40
C TRP A 560 16.36 -21.92 9.70
N GLY A 561 16.37 -21.97 8.37
CA GLY A 561 15.14 -22.06 7.56
C GLY A 561 14.28 -23.26 7.94
N GLU A 562 14.90 -24.40 8.27
CA GLU A 562 14.20 -25.63 8.66
C GLU A 562 13.44 -25.50 9.99
N GLU A 563 13.97 -24.74 10.95
CA GLU A 563 13.37 -24.60 12.28
C GLU A 563 12.41 -23.41 12.34
N ALA A 564 12.77 -22.29 11.70
CA ALA A 564 12.03 -21.03 11.84
C ALA A 564 11.00 -20.81 10.73
N ALA A 565 11.32 -21.18 9.47
CA ALA A 565 10.49 -20.83 8.32
C ALA A 565 9.62 -21.99 7.81
N VAL A 566 10.09 -23.25 7.89
CA VAL A 566 9.30 -24.43 7.45
C VAL A 566 8.02 -24.61 8.26
N PRO A 567 8.00 -24.53 9.60
CA PRO A 567 6.76 -24.71 10.35
C PRO A 567 5.69 -23.66 9.98
N VAL A 568 6.12 -22.42 9.71
CA VAL A 568 5.26 -21.34 9.23
C VAL A 568 4.69 -21.67 7.85
N ALA A 569 5.55 -22.06 6.91
CA ALA A 569 5.11 -22.42 5.56
C ALA A 569 4.17 -23.64 5.54
N ALA A 570 4.45 -24.65 6.37
CA ALA A 570 3.61 -25.85 6.51
C ALA A 570 2.23 -25.49 7.08
N SER A 571 2.18 -24.73 8.17
CA SER A 571 0.91 -24.30 8.78
C SER A 571 0.05 -23.48 7.81
N LEU A 572 0.68 -22.59 7.02
CA LEU A 572 -0.01 -21.83 5.99
C LEU A 572 -0.51 -22.71 4.84
N ALA A 573 0.29 -23.68 4.41
CA ALA A 573 -0.10 -24.61 3.36
C ALA A 573 -1.28 -25.50 3.78
N GLU A 574 -1.28 -26.03 5.01
CA GLU A 574 -2.42 -26.77 5.58
C GLU A 574 -3.70 -25.95 5.60
N PHE A 575 -3.59 -24.69 6.04
CA PHE A 575 -4.70 -23.74 6.02
C PHE A 575 -5.20 -23.50 4.59
N LEU A 576 -4.31 -23.19 3.65
CA LEU A 576 -4.66 -22.91 2.25
C LEU A 576 -5.30 -24.11 1.56
N ILE A 577 -4.77 -25.31 1.78
CA ILE A 577 -5.33 -26.56 1.26
C ILE A 577 -6.79 -26.71 1.70
N THR A 578 -7.04 -26.53 2.99
CA THR A 578 -8.38 -26.64 3.57
C THR A 578 -9.30 -25.53 3.08
N TYR A 579 -8.83 -24.28 3.11
CA TYR A 579 -9.59 -23.09 2.80
C TYR A 579 -9.95 -22.97 1.31
N LEU A 580 -9.03 -23.37 0.42
CA LEU A 580 -9.25 -23.37 -1.03
C LEU A 580 -9.92 -24.66 -1.54
N HIS A 581 -10.29 -25.58 -0.63
CA HIS A 581 -10.90 -26.88 -0.94
C HIS A 581 -10.10 -27.68 -1.97
N ILE A 582 -8.78 -27.73 -1.79
CA ILE A 582 -7.87 -28.44 -2.68
C ILE A 582 -8.00 -29.95 -2.41
N PRO A 583 -8.23 -30.78 -3.44
CA PRO A 583 -8.35 -32.23 -3.25
C PRO A 583 -6.99 -32.84 -2.85
N PRO A 584 -6.99 -33.94 -2.06
CA PRO A 584 -5.77 -34.67 -1.72
C PRO A 584 -5.00 -35.15 -2.94
N SER A 585 -3.69 -35.29 -2.79
CA SER A 585 -2.82 -35.77 -3.86
C SER A 585 -3.14 -37.21 -4.24
N ALA A 586 -3.14 -37.49 -5.55
CA ALA A 586 -3.37 -38.84 -6.05
C ALA A 586 -2.29 -39.80 -5.50
N GLY A 587 -2.71 -40.86 -4.80
CA GLY A 587 -1.79 -41.85 -4.21
C GLY A 587 -1.29 -41.53 -2.80
N ALA A 588 -1.65 -40.40 -2.20
CA ALA A 588 -1.30 -40.05 -0.82
C ALA A 588 -2.25 -40.66 0.25
N GLY A 589 -3.22 -41.47 -0.18
CA GLY A 589 -4.16 -42.16 0.70
C GLY A 589 -3.62 -43.49 1.20
N GLY A 590 -3.18 -43.54 2.45
CA GLY A 590 -3.33 -44.76 3.25
C GLY A 590 -4.83 -45.10 3.36
N ALA A 591 -5.17 -46.38 3.25
CA ALA A 591 -6.53 -46.89 3.37
C ALA A 591 -7.22 -46.38 4.67
N PRO A 592 -8.56 -46.23 4.67
CA PRO A 592 -9.34 -45.65 5.77
C PRO A 592 -9.16 -46.38 7.11
#